data_AF-A0A382BEA9-F1
#
_entry.id   AF-A0A382BEA9-F1
#
_cell.length_a   1.000
_cell.length_b   1.000
_cell.length_c   1.000
_cell.angle_alpha   90.00
_cell.angle_beta   90.00
_cell.angle_gamma   90.00
#
_symmetry.space_group_name_H-M   'P 1'
#
loop_
_entity.id
_entity.type
_entity.pdbx_description
1 polymer ?
#
loop_
_entity_poly.entity_id
_entity_poly.type
_entity_poly.pdbx_seq_one_letter_code
_entity_poly.pdbx_strand_id
1 'polypeptide(L)'
;MVSDPLHRIRIHGTQYLLESLNHNDSLLIVDDVFSTGLNVKAVIDRLNTTLKRNMPADLRIATPYYKPANRKTTRIPDYYLYRCNEWLVLPYELDGLTETELIEHKPEAARLIKPT
;
A
#
# COMPACT_ATOMS: atom_id res chain seq x y z
N MET A 1 -0.06 11.46 -15.86
CA MET A 1 1.22 11.21 -15.18
C MET A 1 2.20 12.26 -15.63
N VAL A 2 2.59 13.19 -14.76
CA VAL A 2 3.67 14.14 -15.05
C VAL A 2 4.96 13.44 -14.63
N SER A 3 5.72 12.95 -15.60
CA SER A 3 7.06 12.40 -15.37
C SER A 3 8.05 13.56 -15.31
N ASP A 4 8.49 13.92 -14.10
CA ASP A 4 9.68 14.74 -13.92
C ASP A 4 10.91 13.94 -14.41
N PRO A 5 11.64 14.37 -15.45
CA PRO A 5 12.72 13.61 -16.06
C PRO A 5 13.98 13.50 -15.20
N LEU A 6 14.09 14.23 -14.09
CA LEU A 6 15.33 14.32 -13.30
C LEU A 6 15.50 13.19 -12.29
N HIS A 7 14.44 12.44 -11.96
CA HIS A 7 14.52 11.31 -11.04
C HIS A 7 14.22 10.01 -11.77
N ARG A 8 15.28 9.30 -12.18
CA ARG A 8 15.19 7.96 -12.77
C ARG A 8 14.65 6.99 -11.73
N ILE A 9 13.33 6.76 -11.75
CA ILE A 9 12.67 5.76 -10.92
C ILE A 9 13.32 4.40 -11.21
N ARG A 10 13.87 3.77 -10.17
CA ARG A 10 14.42 2.43 -10.28
C ARG A 10 13.38 1.44 -9.77
N ILE A 11 13.02 0.49 -10.61
CA ILE A 11 12.08 -0.57 -10.24
C ILE A 11 12.90 -1.80 -9.92
N HIS A 12 12.77 -2.27 -8.68
CA HIS A 12 13.52 -3.39 -8.15
C HIS A 12 12.58 -4.42 -7.52
N GLY A 13 12.91 -5.71 -7.65
CA GLY A 13 12.20 -6.77 -6.93
C GLY A 13 12.65 -6.87 -5.47
N THR A 14 11.95 -7.69 -4.68
CA THR A 14 12.25 -7.90 -3.25
C THR A 14 13.69 -8.35 -3.00
N GLN A 15 14.28 -9.10 -3.93
CA GLN A 15 15.67 -9.57 -3.81
C GLN A 15 16.67 -8.42 -3.67
N TYR A 16 16.48 -7.35 -4.43
CA TYR A 16 17.35 -6.18 -4.36
C TYR A 16 17.29 -5.51 -2.98
N LEU A 17 16.10 -5.41 -2.38
CA LEU A 17 15.96 -4.87 -1.02
C LEU A 17 16.78 -5.68 -0.02
N LEU A 18 16.78 -7.02 -0.16
CA LEU A 18 17.53 -7.91 0.73
C LEU A 18 19.06 -7.75 0.60
N GLU A 19 19.54 -7.38 -0.58
CA GLU A 19 20.96 -7.23 -0.88
C GLU A 19 21.48 -5.80 -0.61
N SER A 20 20.59 -4.81 -0.59
CA SER A 20 20.97 -3.39 -0.52
C SER A 20 20.71 -2.72 0.82
N LEU A 21 19.75 -3.21 1.62
CA LEU A 21 19.39 -2.59 2.90
C LEU A 21 20.45 -2.82 3.98
N ASN A 22 20.75 -1.77 4.73
CA ASN A 22 21.61 -1.75 5.90
C ASN A 22 20.89 -1.18 7.12
N HIS A 23 21.46 -1.46 8.30
CA HIS A 23 20.89 -1.04 9.59
C HIS A 23 20.63 0.47 9.70
N ASN A 24 21.52 1.28 9.10
CA ASN A 24 21.48 2.73 9.20
C ASN A 24 20.61 3.39 8.12
N ASP A 25 20.05 2.61 7.20
CA ASP A 25 19.12 3.12 6.21
C ASP A 25 17.77 3.43 6.86
N SER A 26 16.97 4.26 6.20
CA SER A 26 15.57 4.49 6.55
C SER A 26 14.68 3.81 5.51
N LEU A 27 13.75 2.97 5.98
CA LEU A 27 12.83 2.21 5.12
C LEU A 27 11.40 2.70 5.30
N LEU A 28 10.79 3.17 4.21
CA LEU A 28 9.36 3.49 4.15
C LEU A 28 8.61 2.44 3.33
N ILE A 29 7.70 1.71 3.97
CA ILE A 29 6.75 0.83 3.30
C ILE A 29 5.51 1.65 2.94
N VAL A 30 5.12 1.65 1.67
CA VAL A 30 3.94 2.36 1.18
C VAL A 30 2.91 1.36 0.69
N ASP A 31 1.69 1.47 1.20
CA ASP A 31 0.55 0.63 0.81
C ASP A 31 -0.68 1.52 0.60
N ASP A 32 -1.63 1.11 -0.24
CA ASP A 32 -2.79 1.94 -0.56
C ASP A 32 -3.82 2.01 0.58
N VAL A 33 -4.00 0.89 1.29
CA VAL A 33 -4.96 0.76 2.39
C VAL A 33 -4.39 -0.10 3.52
N PHE A 34 -4.13 0.52 4.67
CA PHE A 34 -3.83 -0.23 5.88
C PHE A 34 -5.14 -0.64 6.59
N SER A 35 -5.59 -1.88 6.39
CA SER A 35 -6.80 -2.42 7.04
C SER A 35 -6.46 -3.36 8.20
N THR A 36 -6.27 -4.66 7.94
CA THR A 36 -5.93 -5.62 9.00
C THR A 36 -4.50 -5.47 9.51
N GLY A 37 -3.62 -4.91 8.69
CA GLY A 37 -2.18 -4.80 8.94
C GLY A 37 -1.40 -6.10 8.75
N LEU A 38 -2.05 -7.20 8.34
CA LEU A 38 -1.40 -8.51 8.22
C LEU A 38 -0.41 -8.60 7.04
N ASN A 39 -0.72 -7.96 5.90
CA ASN A 39 0.17 -7.93 4.74
C ASN A 39 1.50 -7.25 5.10
N VAL A 40 1.43 -5.99 5.55
CA VAL A 40 2.61 -5.24 5.99
C VAL A 40 3.38 -5.97 7.10
N LYS A 41 2.68 -6.62 8.04
CA LYS A 41 3.33 -7.44 9.06
C LYS A 41 4.14 -8.58 8.43
N ALA A 42 3.56 -9.34 7.49
CA ALA A 42 4.26 -10.43 6.82
C ALA A 42 5.50 -9.95 6.06
N VAL A 43 5.42 -8.78 5.41
CA VAL A 43 6.58 -8.15 4.77
C VAL A 43 7.66 -7.82 5.80
N ILE A 44 7.31 -7.16 6.90
CA ILE A 44 8.24 -6.80 7.97
C ILE A 44 8.87 -8.04 8.61
N ASP A 45 8.09 -9.07 8.90
CA ASP A 45 8.57 -10.32 9.50
C ASP A 45 9.59 -11.02 8.56
N ARG A 46 9.30 -11.03 7.26
CA ARG A 46 10.21 -11.58 6.24
C ARG A 46 11.50 -10.78 6.19
N LEU A 47 11.43 -9.46 6.13
CA LEU A 47 12.61 -8.58 6.13
C LEU A 47 13.44 -8.77 7.40
N ASN A 48 12.82 -8.79 8.58
CA ASN A 48 13.51 -9.03 9.85
C ASN A 48 14.26 -10.38 9.85
N THR A 49 13.61 -11.43 9.36
CA THR A 49 14.20 -12.79 9.32
C THR A 49 15.39 -12.85 8.37
N THR A 50 15.30 -12.18 7.22
CA THR A 50 16.34 -12.25 6.19
C THR A 50 17.50 -11.27 6.44
N LEU A 51 17.22 -10.02 6.79
CA LEU A 51 18.23 -8.97 6.98
C LEU A 51 18.96 -9.08 8.32
N LYS A 52 18.31 -9.63 9.35
CA LYS A 52 18.88 -9.79 10.70
C LYS A 52 19.45 -8.46 11.22
N ARG A 53 20.78 -8.39 11.43
CA ARG A 53 21.48 -7.18 11.91
C ARG A 53 21.46 -6.03 10.90
N ASN A 54 21.18 -6.29 9.64
CA ASN A 54 21.06 -5.26 8.60
C ASN A 54 19.65 -4.69 8.50
N MET A 55 18.71 -5.15 9.33
CA MET A 55 17.36 -4.57 9.33
C MET A 55 17.43 -3.07 9.66
N PRO A 56 16.87 -2.19 8.81
CA PRO A 56 16.79 -0.76 9.10
C PRO A 56 16.17 -0.47 10.47
N ALA A 57 16.86 0.32 11.28
CA ALA A 57 16.36 0.73 12.59
C ALA A 57 15.18 1.72 12.46
N ASP A 58 15.21 2.60 11.44
CA ASP A 58 14.09 3.48 11.10
C ASP A 58 13.23 2.83 10.00
N LEU A 59 12.20 2.10 10.43
CA LEU A 59 11.18 1.54 9.54
C LEU A 59 9.85 2.24 9.80
N ARG A 60 9.25 2.79 8.74
CA ARG A 60 7.94 3.46 8.79
C ARG A 60 6.97 2.90 7.75
N ILE A 61 5.69 3.17 7.96
CA ILE A 61 4.59 2.76 7.07
C ILE A 61 3.78 4.00 6.69
N ALA A 62 3.55 4.20 5.39
CA ALA A 62 2.67 5.24 4.87
C ALA A 62 1.50 4.63 4.09
N THR A 63 0.31 5.19 4.27
CA THR A 63 -0.87 4.78 3.50
C THR A 63 -1.87 5.93 3.31
N PRO A 64 -2.50 6.09 2.15
CA PRO A 64 -3.61 7.04 2.02
C PRO A 64 -4.77 6.73 2.96
N TYR A 65 -5.17 5.46 3.10
CA TYR A 65 -6.36 5.07 3.87
C TYR A 65 -6.03 4.09 5.00
N TYR A 66 -6.44 4.43 6.22
CA TYR A 66 -6.26 3.59 7.40
C TYR A 66 -7.62 3.17 8.00
N LYS A 67 -7.86 1.86 8.09
CA LYS A 67 -9.08 1.28 8.69
C LYS A 67 -8.83 0.71 10.09
N PRO A 68 -8.92 1.54 11.16
CA PRO A 68 -8.55 1.14 12.52
C PRO A 68 -9.41 0.00 13.09
N ALA A 69 -10.70 -0.06 12.73
CA ALA A 69 -11.63 -1.04 13.30
C ALA A 69 -11.32 -2.47 12.86
N ASN A 70 -10.61 -2.63 11.73
CA ASN A 70 -10.30 -3.92 11.15
C ASN A 70 -8.95 -4.49 11.61
N ARG A 71 -8.20 -3.75 12.44
CA ARG A 71 -6.84 -4.10 12.82
C ARG A 71 -6.75 -5.45 13.51
N LYS A 72 -5.78 -6.24 13.09
CA LYS A 72 -5.41 -7.52 13.70
C LYS A 72 -3.95 -7.52 14.19
N THR A 73 -3.27 -6.38 14.10
CA THR A 73 -1.88 -6.19 14.53
C THR A 73 -1.75 -4.99 15.47
N THR A 74 -0.69 -5.00 16.27
CA THR A 74 -0.37 -3.92 17.23
C THR A 74 0.11 -2.66 16.52
N ARG A 75 0.81 -2.82 15.39
CA ARG A 75 1.36 -1.72 14.60
C ARG A 75 0.27 -0.94 13.87
N ILE A 76 0.50 0.36 13.72
CA ILE A 76 -0.33 1.30 12.95
C ILE A 76 0.55 1.98 11.90
N PRO A 77 -0.02 2.56 10.82
CA PRO A 77 0.76 3.38 9.89
C PRO A 77 1.29 4.63 10.59
N ASP A 78 2.54 4.99 10.27
CA ASP A 78 3.22 6.19 10.75
C ASP A 78 2.68 7.44 10.05
N TYR A 79 2.26 7.29 8.78
CA TYR A 79 1.67 8.35 7.98
C TYR A 79 0.36 7.88 7.34
N TYR A 80 -0.70 8.67 7.49
CA TYR A 80 -1.95 8.45 6.75
C TYR A 80 -2.71 9.74 6.46
N LEU A 81 -3.49 9.75 5.39
CA LEU A 81 -4.34 10.89 5.01
C LEU A 81 -5.73 10.78 5.60
N TYR A 82 -6.35 9.60 5.46
CA TYR A 82 -7.73 9.36 5.86
C TYR A 82 -7.84 8.18 6.81
N ARG A 83 -8.66 8.36 7.85
CA ARG A 83 -9.04 7.30 8.79
C ARG A 83 -10.52 7.01 8.58
N CYS A 84 -10.84 5.82 8.09
CA CYS A 84 -12.19 5.47 7.64
C CYS A 84 -12.52 4.02 8.00
N ASN A 85 -13.81 3.69 8.12
CA ASN A 85 -14.26 2.29 8.26
C ASN A 85 -15.21 1.88 7.12
N GLU A 86 -15.54 2.83 6.25
CA GLU A 86 -16.41 2.70 5.11
C GLU A 86 -15.84 1.70 4.10
N TRP A 87 -16.72 1.13 3.31
CA TRP A 87 -16.31 0.38 2.13
C TRP A 87 -15.52 1.29 1.19
N LEU A 88 -14.39 0.81 0.68
CA LEU A 88 -13.55 1.57 -0.23
C LEU A 88 -13.50 0.81 -1.55
N VAL A 89 -13.68 1.55 -2.64
CA VAL A 89 -13.45 1.06 -4.00
C VAL A 89 -12.29 1.86 -4.55
N LEU A 90 -11.22 1.19 -4.96
CA LEU A 90 -10.03 1.85 -5.49
C LEU A 90 -10.11 1.96 -7.01
N PRO A 91 -9.57 3.02 -7.64
CA PRO A 91 -9.73 3.25 -9.08
C PRO A 91 -9.26 2.08 -9.94
N TYR A 92 -8.16 1.43 -9.56
CA TYR A 92 -7.61 0.30 -10.29
C TYR A 92 -8.48 -0.98 -10.18
N GLU A 93 -9.38 -1.08 -9.19
CA GLU A 93 -10.33 -2.20 -9.08
C GLU A 93 -11.51 -2.07 -10.04
N LEU A 94 -11.58 -0.95 -10.75
CA LEU A 94 -12.58 -0.64 -11.77
C LEU A 94 -11.97 -0.66 -13.17
N ASP A 95 -10.64 -0.67 -13.26
CA ASP A 95 -9.93 -0.74 -14.53
C ASP A 95 -10.19 -2.11 -15.20
N GLY A 96 -10.46 -2.07 -16.50
CA GLY A 96 -10.77 -3.26 -17.29
C GLY A 96 -12.19 -3.82 -17.18
N LEU A 97 -13.07 -3.26 -16.34
CA LEU A 97 -14.48 -3.64 -16.30
C LEU A 97 -15.29 -2.92 -17.39
N THR A 98 -16.15 -3.67 -18.08
CA THR A 98 -17.16 -3.08 -18.97
C THR A 98 -18.25 -2.37 -18.17
N GLU A 99 -19.00 -1.47 -18.82
CA GLU A 99 -20.14 -0.80 -18.18
C GLU A 99 -21.18 -1.79 -17.64
N THR A 100 -21.46 -2.86 -18.39
CA THR A 100 -22.37 -3.93 -17.95
C THR A 100 -21.88 -4.61 -16.68
N GLU A 101 -20.60 -5.02 -16.63
CA GLU A 101 -20.01 -5.65 -15.44
C GLU A 101 -19.98 -4.72 -14.23
N LEU A 102 -19.74 -3.42 -14.45
CA LEU A 102 -19.82 -2.40 -13.40
C LEU A 102 -21.23 -2.28 -12.83
N ILE A 103 -22.25 -2.21 -13.69
CA ILE A 103 -23.66 -2.11 -13.26
C ILE A 103 -24.09 -3.38 -12.52
N GLU A 104 -23.71 -4.56 -13.02
CA GLU A 104 -24.11 -5.84 -12.46
C GLU A 104 -23.43 -6.15 -11.13
N HIS A 105 -22.12 -5.89 -11.02
CA HIS A 105 -21.32 -6.34 -9.87
C HIS A 105 -20.89 -5.21 -8.92
N LYS A 106 -20.87 -3.95 -9.38
CA LYS A 106 -20.46 -2.78 -8.57
C LYS A 106 -21.39 -1.57 -8.82
N PRO A 107 -22.71 -1.70 -8.58
CA PRO A 107 -23.70 -0.68 -8.97
C PRO A 107 -23.45 0.70 -8.36
N GLU A 108 -22.90 0.78 -7.14
CA GLU A 108 -22.55 2.05 -6.51
C GLU A 108 -21.38 2.75 -7.22
N ALA A 109 -20.39 2.00 -7.71
CA ALA A 109 -19.29 2.56 -8.51
C ALA A 109 -19.80 3.02 -9.89
N ALA A 110 -20.70 2.24 -10.51
CA ALA A 110 -21.31 2.60 -11.80
C ALA A 110 -22.06 3.94 -11.74
N ARG A 111 -22.69 4.27 -10.60
CA ARG A 111 -23.38 5.56 -10.40
C ARG A 111 -22.43 6.76 -10.36
N LEU A 112 -21.20 6.56 -9.88
CA LEU A 112 -20.21 7.62 -9.72
C LEU A 112 -19.41 7.90 -11.00
N ILE A 113 -19.34 6.93 -11.91
CA ILE A 113 -18.47 6.96 -13.10
C ILE A 113 -19.20 7.40 -14.38
N LYS A 114 -20.52 7.67 -14.32
CA LYS A 114 -21.25 8.10 -15.51
C LYS A 114 -20.61 9.36 -16.13
N PRO A 115 -20.15 9.30 -17.40
CA PRO A 115 -19.74 10.50 -18.10
C PRO A 115 -20.96 11.41 -18.23
N THR A 116 -20.74 12.71 -17.99
CA THR A 116 -21.72 13.75 -18.30
C THR A 116 -21.88 13.89 -19.80
#